data_AF-A0A417FLG2-F1
#
_entry.id   AF-A0A417FLG2-F1
#
_cell.length_a   1.000
_cell.length_b   1.000
_cell.length_c   1.000
_cell.angle_alpha   90.00
_cell.angle_beta   90.00
_cell.angle_gamma   90.00
#
_symmetry.space_group_name_H-M   'P 1'
#
loop_
_entity.id
_entity.type
_entity.pdbx_description
1 polymer ?
#
loop_
_entity_poly.entity_id
_entity_poly.type
_entity_poly.pdbx_seq_one_letter_code
_entity_poly.pdbx_strand_id
1 'polypeptide(L)'
;MEIYLNPDSSKFEEAVNSAIYIDKTGLLTYTNSVLHTMQKYICISRPRRFGKSIAANMITAYYSRGCDARQLFSKFEIAKSDEFEKHLNQYNTISVNMQEILSRSNDICELIDRFKRLIIRELKGEYPDVDYFDEKDLIECMQDVYAQKKQSFIVIIDEWDCIFREYKEDKEAQEKYLDFLRDLLKDKSYIHLAYMTGILPIKKYGTHSALNMFDEFSMINPGPLARYVGFTEDEVRMLCEQYHMDMTEMKNWYDGYLFENEISIYSPRSVVSCMRFGKIGNYWNQTETFEALRIYIDMNFEGLKDDVLSMIAGKSVPVNIGSFANDMATFHTEDDVLTLLIHLGYVSYDYDSKTVKIPNKEVFTLFIKSLQEEKKGNEEAMSIRREVLEEIINLAKKYDIDKVILFGSRARGDYKRTSDIDLAVEGGDVASFSLDVEEETTTLLKFDIVDLGRAIQEELRESIEKEGKIIYEKI
;
A
#
# COMPACT_ATOMS: atom_id res chain seq x y z
N MET A 1 -15.66 12.00 13.25
CA MET A 1 -16.18 10.73 12.72
C MET A 1 -16.13 10.89 11.22
N GLU A 2 -15.53 9.93 10.51
CA GLU A 2 -15.46 9.99 9.06
C GLU A 2 -16.85 9.82 8.46
N ILE A 3 -17.12 10.53 7.36
CA ILE A 3 -18.40 10.49 6.63
C ILE A 3 -18.18 9.62 5.40
N TYR A 4 -18.99 8.58 5.23
CA TYR A 4 -18.84 7.61 4.15
C TYR A 4 -19.86 7.82 3.02
N LEU A 5 -21.05 8.30 3.33
CA LEU A 5 -22.11 8.69 2.41
C LEU A 5 -22.13 10.21 2.26
N ASN A 6 -22.06 10.67 1.02
CA ASN A 6 -22.04 12.08 0.65
C ASN A 6 -20.96 12.90 1.39
N PRO A 7 -19.70 12.43 1.45
CA PRO A 7 -18.62 13.23 2.04
C PRO A 7 -18.42 14.55 1.28
N ASP A 8 -17.87 15.55 1.97
CA ASP A 8 -17.55 16.85 1.38
C ASP A 8 -16.26 16.83 0.53
N SER A 9 -15.88 18.00 0.00
CA SER A 9 -14.69 18.16 -0.85
C SER A 9 -13.38 18.38 -0.08
N SER A 10 -13.37 18.36 1.25
CA SER A 10 -12.22 18.78 2.08
C SER A 10 -10.93 18.01 1.76
N LYS A 11 -11.00 16.67 1.67
CA LYS A 11 -9.84 15.82 1.35
C LYS A 11 -9.23 16.13 -0.03
N PHE A 12 -10.05 16.53 -1.01
CA PHE A 12 -9.55 16.92 -2.33
C PHE A 12 -9.03 18.36 -2.31
N GLU A 13 -9.68 19.26 -1.58
CA GLU A 13 -9.24 20.63 -1.38
C GLU A 13 -7.85 20.71 -0.73
N GLU A 14 -7.54 19.83 0.24
CA GLU A 14 -6.19 19.70 0.81
C GLU A 14 -5.13 19.34 -0.26
N ALA A 15 -5.47 18.43 -1.18
CA ALA A 15 -4.58 18.07 -2.29
C ALA A 15 -4.38 19.26 -3.24
N VAL A 16 -5.43 20.00 -3.56
CA VAL A 16 -5.38 21.19 -4.43
C VAL A 16 -4.62 22.35 -3.78
N ASN A 17 -4.72 22.51 -2.47
CA ASN A 17 -4.03 23.55 -1.70
C ASN A 17 -2.58 23.18 -1.35
N SER A 18 -2.14 21.96 -1.67
CA SER A 18 -0.77 21.54 -1.47
C SER A 18 0.19 22.33 -2.36
N ALA A 19 1.45 22.45 -1.93
CA ALA A 19 2.48 23.23 -2.65
C ALA A 19 2.64 22.83 -4.11
N ILE A 20 2.41 21.55 -4.44
CA ILE A 20 2.40 21.03 -5.80
C ILE A 20 1.14 20.18 -5.97
N TYR A 21 0.29 20.58 -6.91
CA TYR A 21 -0.83 19.82 -7.41
C TYR A 21 -0.77 19.83 -8.94
N ILE A 22 -0.83 18.65 -9.54
CA ILE A 22 -0.96 18.49 -10.99
C ILE A 22 -2.39 18.08 -11.29
N ASP A 23 -3.04 18.83 -12.18
CA ASP A 23 -4.41 18.60 -12.57
C ASP A 23 -4.57 17.26 -13.30
N LYS A 24 -5.36 16.36 -12.70
CA LYS A 24 -5.73 15.05 -13.27
C LYS A 24 -7.25 14.93 -13.46
N THR A 25 -7.97 16.05 -13.43
CA THR A 25 -9.43 16.07 -13.53
C THR A 25 -9.95 15.59 -14.88
N GLY A 26 -9.12 15.52 -15.92
CA GLY A 26 -9.44 14.82 -17.18
C GLY A 26 -9.86 13.36 -16.99
N LEU A 27 -9.47 12.70 -15.88
CA LEU A 27 -9.99 11.38 -15.50
C LEU A 27 -11.53 11.39 -15.35
N LEU A 28 -12.11 12.49 -14.90
CA LEU A 28 -13.56 12.64 -14.70
C LEU A 28 -14.31 12.64 -16.04
N THR A 29 -13.68 13.09 -17.12
CA THR A 29 -14.25 13.00 -18.48
C THR A 29 -14.44 11.53 -18.86
N TYR A 30 -13.47 10.67 -18.54
CA TYR A 30 -13.59 9.25 -18.77
C TYR A 30 -14.69 8.63 -17.89
N THR A 31 -14.71 8.92 -16.59
CA THR A 31 -15.75 8.38 -15.70
C THR A 31 -17.16 8.84 -16.07
N ASN A 32 -17.33 10.09 -16.53
CA ASN A 32 -18.59 10.59 -17.08
C ASN A 32 -19.02 9.81 -18.33
N SER A 33 -18.09 9.52 -19.24
CA SER A 33 -18.40 8.82 -20.50
C SER A 33 -18.94 7.40 -20.30
N VAL A 34 -18.57 6.74 -19.20
CA VAL A 34 -19.03 5.38 -18.87
C VAL A 34 -20.10 5.36 -17.77
N LEU A 35 -20.47 6.52 -17.22
CA LEU A 35 -21.47 6.64 -16.16
C LEU A 35 -22.83 6.12 -16.65
N HIS A 36 -23.45 5.24 -15.86
CA HIS A 36 -24.71 4.57 -16.19
C HIS A 36 -24.67 3.78 -17.52
N THR A 37 -23.50 3.23 -17.87
CA THR A 37 -23.34 2.28 -18.99
C THR A 37 -22.98 0.88 -18.47
N MET A 38 -22.75 -0.08 -19.38
CA MET A 38 -22.21 -1.39 -18.99
C MET A 38 -20.75 -1.30 -18.50
N GLN A 39 -20.00 -0.27 -18.92
CA GLN A 39 -18.59 -0.02 -18.56
C GLN A 39 -18.45 0.80 -17.26
N LYS A 40 -19.52 0.95 -16.48
CA LYS A 40 -19.56 1.78 -15.26
C LYS A 40 -18.73 1.26 -14.08
N TYR A 41 -18.08 0.10 -14.22
CA TYR A 41 -17.27 -0.51 -13.17
C TYR A 41 -15.80 -0.38 -13.56
N ILE A 42 -15.06 0.46 -12.84
CA ILE A 42 -13.67 0.80 -13.16
C ILE A 42 -12.77 0.36 -12.00
N CYS A 43 -11.72 -0.41 -12.27
CA CYS A 43 -10.69 -0.73 -11.29
C CYS A 43 -9.33 -0.26 -11.78
N ILE A 44 -8.71 0.69 -11.06
CA ILE A 44 -7.37 1.20 -11.39
C ILE A 44 -6.37 0.72 -10.35
N SER A 45 -5.46 -0.15 -10.77
CA SER A 45 -4.36 -0.64 -9.93
C SER A 45 -3.05 0.07 -10.27
N ARG A 46 -2.37 0.57 -9.23
CA ARG A 46 -1.08 1.27 -9.39
C ARG A 46 -0.24 1.22 -8.11
N PRO A 47 1.09 1.38 -8.20
CA PRO A 47 2.00 1.22 -7.06
C PRO A 47 1.68 2.16 -5.89
N ARG A 48 2.27 1.85 -4.73
CA ARG A 48 2.19 2.75 -3.57
C ARG A 48 2.72 4.14 -3.94
N ARG A 49 2.03 5.17 -3.45
CA ARG A 49 2.38 6.59 -3.64
C ARG A 49 2.25 7.14 -5.07
N PHE A 50 1.48 6.47 -5.92
CA PHE A 50 1.08 6.96 -7.25
C PHE A 50 -0.25 7.74 -7.22
N GLY A 51 -0.59 8.39 -6.10
CA GLY A 51 -1.75 9.29 -6.04
C GLY A 51 -3.13 8.63 -6.06
N LYS A 52 -3.25 7.34 -5.69
CA LYS A 52 -4.52 6.59 -5.60
C LYS A 52 -5.61 7.34 -4.82
N SER A 53 -5.34 7.64 -3.56
CA SER A 53 -6.30 8.33 -2.69
C SER A 53 -6.61 9.75 -3.16
N ILE A 54 -5.67 10.44 -3.81
CA ILE A 54 -5.95 11.76 -4.41
C ILE A 54 -6.98 11.64 -5.52
N ALA A 55 -6.86 10.63 -6.40
CA ALA A 55 -7.85 10.40 -7.45
C ALA A 55 -9.21 9.96 -6.87
N ALA A 56 -9.22 9.08 -5.86
CA ALA A 56 -10.46 8.69 -5.17
C ALA A 56 -11.15 9.93 -4.56
N ASN A 57 -10.41 10.76 -3.81
CA ASN A 57 -10.94 12.00 -3.22
C ASN A 57 -11.44 12.99 -4.28
N MET A 58 -10.75 13.10 -5.42
CA MET A 58 -11.17 13.94 -6.54
C MET A 58 -12.51 13.46 -7.15
N ILE A 59 -12.63 12.16 -7.42
CA ILE A 59 -13.87 11.55 -7.94
C ILE A 59 -15.01 11.73 -6.92
N THR A 60 -14.72 11.51 -5.64
CA THR A 60 -15.66 11.73 -4.53
C THR A 60 -16.14 13.18 -4.49
N ALA A 61 -15.24 14.17 -4.49
CA ALA A 61 -15.59 15.58 -4.45
C ALA A 61 -16.37 16.04 -5.69
N TYR A 62 -16.14 15.42 -6.85
CA TYR A 62 -16.86 15.76 -8.08
C TYR A 62 -18.29 15.23 -8.08
N TYR A 63 -18.54 14.00 -7.65
CA TYR A 63 -19.85 13.36 -7.74
C TYR A 63 -20.73 13.56 -6.50
N SER A 64 -20.13 13.71 -5.32
CA SER A 64 -20.83 13.77 -4.05
C SER A 64 -21.76 14.97 -3.97
N ARG A 65 -23.04 14.71 -3.75
CA ARG A 65 -24.05 15.76 -3.50
C ARG A 65 -23.94 16.41 -2.11
N GLY A 66 -23.03 15.95 -1.26
CA GLY A 66 -22.84 16.48 0.10
C GLY A 66 -22.09 17.81 0.16
N CYS A 67 -21.68 18.36 -0.99
CA CYS A 67 -20.97 19.64 -1.07
C CYS A 67 -21.28 20.40 -2.37
N ASP A 68 -20.86 21.67 -2.43
CA ASP A 68 -20.78 22.46 -3.67
C ASP A 68 -19.31 22.67 -4.00
N ALA A 69 -18.80 21.87 -4.94
CA ALA A 69 -17.41 21.89 -5.36
C ALA A 69 -17.20 22.68 -6.66
N ARG A 70 -18.19 23.45 -7.15
CA ARG A 70 -18.09 24.15 -8.45
C ARG A 70 -16.88 25.07 -8.51
N GLN A 71 -16.66 25.88 -7.47
CA GLN A 71 -15.51 26.78 -7.44
C GLN A 71 -14.18 26.01 -7.44
N LEU A 72 -14.12 24.89 -6.70
CA LEU A 72 -12.93 24.05 -6.61
C LEU A 72 -12.52 23.50 -7.99
N PHE A 73 -13.49 23.04 -8.78
CA PHE A 73 -13.25 22.46 -10.11
C PHE A 73 -13.19 23.46 -11.26
N SER A 74 -13.74 24.67 -11.10
CA SER A 74 -13.87 25.68 -12.18
C SER A 74 -12.57 26.07 -12.90
N LYS A 75 -11.43 25.86 -12.25
CA LYS A 75 -10.09 26.20 -12.76
C LYS A 75 -9.38 25.04 -13.48
N PHE A 76 -9.96 23.84 -13.48
CA PHE A 76 -9.31 22.62 -13.95
C PHE A 76 -9.84 22.15 -15.31
N GLU A 77 -9.16 21.18 -15.92
CA GLU A 77 -9.47 20.61 -17.22
C GLU A 77 -10.93 20.18 -17.35
N ILE A 78 -11.49 19.52 -16.33
CA ILE A 78 -12.87 19.03 -16.35
C ILE A 78 -13.90 20.13 -16.57
N ALA A 79 -13.64 21.37 -16.13
CA ALA A 79 -14.56 22.49 -16.31
C ALA A 79 -14.75 22.90 -17.78
N LYS A 80 -13.89 22.41 -18.69
CA LYS A 80 -14.02 22.60 -20.14
C LYS A 80 -14.96 21.58 -20.80
N SER A 81 -15.38 20.54 -20.08
CA SER A 81 -16.28 19.51 -20.60
C SER A 81 -17.74 19.98 -20.57
N ASP A 82 -18.48 19.71 -21.65
CA ASP A 82 -19.92 19.98 -21.72
C ASP A 82 -20.74 19.21 -20.68
N GLU A 83 -20.18 18.10 -20.14
CA GLU A 83 -20.83 17.28 -19.12
C GLU A 83 -20.47 17.68 -17.68
N PHE A 84 -19.62 18.70 -17.50
CA PHE A 84 -19.14 19.14 -16.18
C PHE A 84 -20.30 19.43 -15.21
N GLU A 85 -21.16 20.38 -15.57
CA GLU A 85 -22.27 20.82 -14.72
C GLU A 85 -23.39 19.78 -14.59
N LYS A 86 -23.46 18.83 -15.53
CA LYS A 86 -24.48 17.78 -15.55
C LYS A 86 -24.27 16.75 -14.44
N HIS A 87 -23.02 16.52 -14.04
CA HIS A 87 -22.67 15.46 -13.09
C HIS A 87 -22.10 15.99 -11.76
N LEU A 88 -21.61 17.23 -11.75
CA LEU A 88 -21.05 17.87 -10.57
C LEU A 88 -22.06 17.87 -9.40
N ASN A 89 -21.68 17.22 -8.30
CA ASN A 89 -22.40 17.13 -7.04
C ASN A 89 -23.87 16.65 -7.16
N GLN A 90 -24.15 15.71 -8.06
CA GLN A 90 -25.52 15.23 -8.33
C GLN A 90 -25.89 13.86 -7.70
N TYR A 91 -24.94 13.12 -7.14
CA TYR A 91 -25.15 11.70 -6.81
C TYR A 91 -24.98 11.38 -5.32
N ASN A 92 -25.71 10.37 -4.85
CA ASN A 92 -25.37 9.73 -3.58
C ASN A 92 -24.01 9.06 -3.75
N THR A 93 -23.00 9.49 -3.01
CA THR A 93 -21.63 8.98 -3.18
C THR A 93 -21.20 8.26 -1.93
N ILE A 94 -20.96 6.95 -2.04
CA ILE A 94 -20.35 6.14 -0.98
C ILE A 94 -18.85 6.10 -1.27
N SER A 95 -18.04 6.66 -0.38
CA SER A 95 -16.58 6.70 -0.50
C SER A 95 -15.95 6.06 0.73
N VAL A 96 -15.21 4.99 0.52
CA VAL A 96 -14.66 4.19 1.63
C VAL A 96 -13.20 3.84 1.34
N ASN A 97 -12.34 4.01 2.34
CA ASN A 97 -11.03 3.38 2.38
C ASN A 97 -11.12 2.07 3.17
N MET A 98 -10.91 0.93 2.50
CA MET A 98 -11.09 -0.39 3.13
C MET A 98 -10.05 -0.68 4.21
N GLN A 99 -8.84 -0.10 4.10
CA GLN A 99 -7.80 -0.25 5.11
C GLN A 99 -8.21 0.37 6.45
N GLU A 100 -8.95 1.49 6.44
CA GLU A 100 -9.40 2.15 7.66
C GLU A 100 -10.46 1.31 8.40
N ILE A 101 -11.36 0.66 7.67
CA ILE A 101 -12.32 -0.29 8.25
C ILE A 101 -11.59 -1.51 8.78
N LEU A 102 -10.67 -2.07 7.98
CA LEU A 102 -9.88 -3.25 8.35
C LEU A 102 -9.08 -3.01 9.63
N SER A 103 -8.45 -1.85 9.78
CA SER A 103 -7.65 -1.51 10.97
C SER A 103 -8.42 -1.55 12.30
N ARG A 104 -9.75 -1.62 12.24
CA ARG A 104 -10.64 -1.64 13.40
C ARG A 104 -11.44 -2.94 13.51
N SER A 105 -11.18 -3.93 12.65
CA SER A 105 -11.87 -5.21 12.61
C SER A 105 -10.88 -6.34 12.85
N ASN A 106 -11.32 -7.39 13.55
CA ASN A 106 -10.47 -8.54 13.86
C ASN A 106 -10.43 -9.56 12.72
N ASP A 107 -11.54 -9.66 11.97
CA ASP A 107 -11.68 -10.60 10.86
C ASP A 107 -12.53 -9.99 9.72
N ILE A 108 -12.65 -10.74 8.62
CA ILE A 108 -13.37 -10.29 7.44
C ILE A 108 -14.89 -10.13 7.68
N CYS A 109 -15.48 -10.95 8.53
CA CYS A 109 -16.91 -10.89 8.83
C CYS A 109 -17.22 -9.60 9.59
N GLU A 110 -16.39 -9.26 10.58
CA GLU A 110 -16.49 -7.99 11.31
C GLU A 110 -16.24 -6.78 10.39
N LEU A 111 -15.27 -6.87 9.46
CA LEU A 111 -15.03 -5.83 8.46
C LEU A 111 -16.28 -5.58 7.59
N ILE A 112 -16.88 -6.62 7.03
CA ILE A 112 -18.07 -6.52 6.19
C ILE A 112 -19.26 -5.96 7.01
N ASP A 113 -19.47 -6.48 8.21
CA ASP A 113 -20.56 -6.04 9.09
C ASP A 113 -20.37 -4.58 9.57
N ARG A 114 -19.13 -4.16 9.83
CA ARG A 114 -18.80 -2.76 10.15
C ARG A 114 -19.08 -1.85 8.96
N PHE A 115 -18.62 -2.22 7.75
CA PHE A 115 -18.92 -1.49 6.52
C PHE A 115 -20.43 -1.28 6.38
N LYS A 116 -21.21 -2.37 6.45
CA LYS A 116 -22.67 -2.32 6.29
C LYS A 116 -23.32 -1.39 7.31
N ARG A 117 -22.99 -1.54 8.60
CA ARG A 117 -23.57 -0.74 9.69
C ARG A 117 -23.24 0.75 9.58
N LEU A 118 -22.04 1.11 9.14
CA LEU A 118 -21.64 2.51 8.95
C LEU A 118 -22.49 3.17 7.84
N ILE A 119 -22.59 2.52 6.68
CA ILE A 119 -23.35 3.07 5.54
C ILE A 119 -24.86 3.11 5.85
N ILE A 120 -25.42 2.04 6.43
CA ILE A 120 -26.85 1.99 6.81
C ILE A 120 -27.18 3.14 7.77
N ARG A 121 -26.32 3.39 8.76
CA ARG A 121 -26.53 4.48 9.72
C ARG A 121 -26.61 5.84 9.03
N GLU A 122 -25.72 6.10 8.07
CA GLU A 122 -25.69 7.37 7.35
C GLU A 122 -26.84 7.48 6.34
N LEU A 123 -27.22 6.39 5.66
CA LEU A 123 -28.40 6.34 4.81
C LEU A 123 -29.67 6.72 5.57
N LYS A 124 -29.88 6.15 6.76
CA LYS A 124 -31.05 6.47 7.61
C LYS A 124 -31.02 7.91 8.13
N GLY A 125 -29.83 8.46 8.35
CA GLY A 125 -29.66 9.86 8.72
C GLY A 125 -30.04 10.81 7.57
N GLU A 126 -29.63 10.50 6.35
CA GLU A 126 -29.91 11.28 5.14
C GLU A 126 -31.36 11.12 4.67
N TYR A 127 -31.94 9.93 4.85
CA TYR A 127 -33.29 9.57 4.38
C TYR A 127 -34.18 9.01 5.50
N PRO A 128 -34.50 9.80 6.53
CA PRO A 128 -35.29 9.34 7.68
C PRO A 128 -36.75 9.02 7.33
N ASP A 129 -37.22 9.44 6.16
CA ASP A 129 -38.59 9.24 5.68
C ASP A 129 -38.72 8.09 4.66
N VAL A 130 -37.63 7.37 4.39
CA VAL A 130 -37.68 6.13 3.59
C VAL A 130 -38.22 5.00 4.45
N ASP A 131 -39.21 4.27 3.91
CA ASP A 131 -39.69 3.02 4.51
C ASP A 131 -38.68 1.90 4.18
N TYR A 132 -37.85 1.54 5.16
CA TYR A 132 -36.81 0.52 5.02
C TYR A 132 -37.39 -0.86 5.33
N PHE A 133 -37.33 -1.78 4.37
CA PHE A 133 -37.85 -3.14 4.56
C PHE A 133 -36.99 -3.96 5.52
N ASP A 134 -35.70 -4.13 5.22
CA ASP A 134 -34.71 -4.70 6.16
C ASP A 134 -33.66 -3.65 6.54
N GLU A 135 -33.83 -3.13 7.74
CA GLU A 135 -32.96 -2.14 8.36
C GLU A 135 -31.53 -2.61 8.68
N LYS A 136 -31.21 -3.90 8.47
CA LYS A 136 -29.88 -4.49 8.67
C LYS A 136 -29.21 -4.91 7.36
N ASP A 137 -29.96 -4.99 6.26
CA ASP A 137 -29.42 -5.30 4.94
C ASP A 137 -29.11 -4.02 4.17
N LEU A 138 -27.82 -3.77 3.92
CA LEU A 138 -27.37 -2.57 3.20
C LEU A 138 -27.92 -2.53 1.77
N ILE A 139 -27.99 -3.68 1.09
CA ILE A 139 -28.40 -3.77 -0.31
C ILE A 139 -29.88 -3.39 -0.40
N GLU A 140 -30.72 -3.92 0.49
CA GLU A 140 -32.14 -3.57 0.56
C GLU A 140 -32.33 -2.11 0.95
N CYS A 141 -31.58 -1.61 1.94
CA CYS A 141 -31.62 -0.19 2.30
C CYS A 141 -31.31 0.75 1.13
N MET A 142 -30.31 0.42 0.30
CA MET A 142 -29.98 1.20 -0.90
C MET A 142 -31.08 1.08 -1.98
N GLN A 143 -31.68 -0.10 -2.11
CA GLN A 143 -32.80 -0.34 -3.02
C GLN A 143 -34.03 0.48 -2.63
N ASP A 144 -34.37 0.53 -1.35
CA ASP A 144 -35.52 1.28 -0.83
C ASP A 144 -35.34 2.78 -1.07
N VAL A 145 -34.16 3.32 -0.78
CA VAL A 145 -33.80 4.72 -1.08
C VAL A 145 -33.97 4.99 -2.58
N TYR A 146 -33.45 4.13 -3.45
CA TYR A 146 -33.61 4.33 -4.89
C TYR A 146 -35.07 4.19 -5.36
N ALA A 147 -35.82 3.23 -4.82
CA ALA A 147 -37.21 2.98 -5.20
C ALA A 147 -38.08 4.20 -4.90
N GLN A 148 -37.89 4.81 -3.73
CA GLN A 148 -38.72 5.91 -3.21
C GLN A 148 -38.21 7.29 -3.62
N LYS A 149 -36.89 7.49 -3.71
CA LYS A 149 -36.28 8.80 -4.00
C LYS A 149 -35.77 8.96 -5.43
N LYS A 150 -35.62 7.85 -6.17
CA LYS A 150 -35.01 7.81 -7.52
C LYS A 150 -33.61 8.43 -7.59
N GLN A 151 -32.86 8.31 -6.51
CA GLN A 151 -31.49 8.82 -6.42
C GLN A 151 -30.51 7.64 -6.48
N SER A 152 -29.67 7.67 -7.51
CA SER A 152 -28.66 6.63 -7.74
C SER A 152 -27.39 6.89 -6.95
N PHE A 153 -26.56 5.85 -6.89
CA PHE A 153 -25.35 5.77 -6.11
C PHE A 153 -24.11 5.70 -7.00
N ILE A 154 -23.06 6.36 -6.55
CA ILE A 154 -21.68 6.20 -7.00
C ILE A 154 -20.90 5.59 -5.85
N VAL A 155 -20.19 4.49 -6.09
CA VAL A 155 -19.42 3.78 -5.06
C VAL A 155 -17.94 3.87 -5.38
N ILE A 156 -17.15 4.34 -4.42
CA ILE A 156 -15.71 4.59 -4.54
C ILE A 156 -15.02 3.82 -3.42
N ILE A 157 -14.17 2.87 -3.79
CA ILE A 157 -13.45 2.01 -2.84
C ILE A 157 -11.95 2.20 -3.03
N ASP A 158 -11.33 2.90 -2.08
CA ASP A 158 -9.87 3.03 -1.98
C ASP A 158 -9.30 1.86 -1.16
N GLU A 159 -8.07 1.47 -1.48
CA GLU A 159 -7.37 0.34 -0.87
C GLU A 159 -8.19 -0.97 -0.87
N TRP A 160 -8.99 -1.21 -1.92
CA TRP A 160 -9.86 -2.40 -2.02
C TRP A 160 -9.07 -3.71 -1.90
N ASP A 161 -7.83 -3.72 -2.39
CA ASP A 161 -6.96 -4.89 -2.41
C ASP A 161 -6.28 -5.17 -1.06
N CYS A 162 -6.50 -4.36 -0.02
CA CYS A 162 -5.84 -4.55 1.27
C CYS A 162 -6.10 -5.92 1.90
N ILE A 163 -7.28 -6.51 1.68
CA ILE A 163 -7.61 -7.87 2.14
C ILE A 163 -6.63 -8.89 1.55
N PHE A 164 -6.27 -8.78 0.27
CA PHE A 164 -5.34 -9.71 -0.39
C PHE A 164 -3.89 -9.54 0.08
N ARG A 165 -3.57 -8.41 0.73
CA ARG A 165 -2.24 -8.12 1.28
C ARG A 165 -2.12 -8.51 2.74
N GLU A 166 -3.18 -8.35 3.53
CA GLU A 166 -3.16 -8.68 4.97
C GLU A 166 -3.56 -10.15 5.21
N TYR A 167 -4.52 -10.68 4.46
CA TYR A 167 -5.01 -12.06 4.56
C TYR A 167 -4.45 -12.94 3.43
N LYS A 168 -3.14 -12.86 3.16
CA LYS A 168 -2.51 -13.49 1.98
C LYS A 168 -2.83 -14.98 1.82
N GLU A 169 -2.81 -15.71 2.93
CA GLU A 169 -3.03 -17.17 2.97
C GLU A 169 -4.49 -17.58 3.25
N ASP A 170 -5.33 -16.64 3.69
CA ASP A 170 -6.73 -16.92 4.06
C ASP A 170 -7.64 -16.74 2.83
N LYS A 171 -7.71 -17.79 2.02
CA LYS A 171 -8.53 -17.83 0.80
C LYS A 171 -10.02 -17.70 1.10
N GLU A 172 -10.49 -18.24 2.22
CA GLU A 172 -11.90 -18.17 2.61
C GLU A 172 -12.30 -16.72 2.91
N ALA A 173 -11.44 -15.96 3.60
CA ALA A 173 -11.67 -14.55 3.85
C ALA A 173 -11.68 -13.74 2.56
N GLN A 174 -10.74 -14.00 1.64
CA GLN A 174 -10.70 -13.35 0.32
C GLN A 174 -11.97 -13.62 -0.49
N GLU A 175 -12.46 -14.86 -0.50
CA GLU A 175 -13.69 -15.27 -1.19
C GLU A 175 -14.92 -14.56 -0.62
N LYS A 176 -15.09 -14.56 0.71
CA LYS A 176 -16.17 -13.83 1.40
C LYS A 176 -16.18 -12.35 1.06
N TYR A 177 -15.01 -11.73 0.99
CA TYR A 177 -14.88 -10.32 0.61
C TYR A 177 -15.30 -10.05 -0.83
N LEU A 178 -14.84 -10.90 -1.76
CA LEU A 178 -15.18 -10.79 -3.18
C LEU A 178 -16.68 -11.01 -3.43
N ASP A 179 -17.29 -11.98 -2.74
CA ASP A 179 -18.73 -12.22 -2.81
C ASP A 179 -19.51 -11.02 -2.28
N PHE A 180 -19.07 -10.42 -1.16
CA PHE A 180 -19.66 -9.19 -0.65
C PHE A 180 -19.61 -8.04 -1.67
N LEU A 181 -18.46 -7.78 -2.31
CA LEU A 181 -18.34 -6.74 -3.33
C LEU A 181 -19.22 -7.02 -4.55
N ARG A 182 -19.31 -8.29 -4.97
CA ARG A 182 -20.16 -8.72 -6.07
C ARG A 182 -21.64 -8.47 -5.75
N ASP A 183 -22.08 -8.85 -4.56
CA ASP A 183 -23.46 -8.68 -4.11
C ASP A 183 -23.84 -7.22 -3.93
N LEU A 184 -22.90 -6.38 -3.48
CA LEU A 184 -23.11 -4.94 -3.31
C LEU A 184 -23.28 -4.21 -4.65
N LEU A 185 -22.47 -4.57 -5.66
CA LEU A 185 -22.29 -3.75 -6.86
C LEU A 185 -22.92 -4.32 -8.13
N LYS A 186 -22.87 -5.64 -8.32
CA LYS A 186 -23.19 -6.27 -9.61
C LYS A 186 -24.69 -6.18 -9.91
N ASP A 187 -25.01 -5.85 -11.16
CA ASP A 187 -26.36 -5.85 -11.72
C ASP A 187 -27.38 -4.99 -10.94
N LYS A 188 -26.89 -4.00 -10.17
CA LYS A 188 -27.74 -3.07 -9.43
C LYS A 188 -28.12 -1.88 -10.32
N SER A 189 -29.42 -1.69 -10.51
CA SER A 189 -29.97 -0.58 -11.32
C SER A 189 -29.71 0.79 -10.70
N TYR A 190 -29.53 0.85 -9.38
CA TYR A 190 -29.26 2.07 -8.63
C TYR A 190 -27.78 2.44 -8.57
N ILE A 191 -26.86 1.60 -9.03
CA ILE A 191 -25.42 1.91 -9.10
C ILE A 191 -25.13 2.53 -10.46
N HIS A 192 -24.74 3.81 -10.51
CA HIS A 192 -24.41 4.52 -11.74
C HIS A 192 -22.92 4.51 -12.06
N LEU A 193 -22.06 4.35 -11.05
CA LEU A 193 -20.62 4.20 -11.22
C LEU A 193 -20.06 3.43 -10.01
N ALA A 194 -19.12 2.52 -10.25
CA ALA A 194 -18.29 1.92 -9.21
C ALA A 194 -16.82 2.10 -9.59
N TYR A 195 -16.05 2.75 -8.73
CA TYR A 195 -14.62 2.98 -8.90
C TYR A 195 -13.87 2.29 -7.78
N MET A 196 -12.89 1.45 -8.12
CA MET A 196 -11.98 0.85 -7.15
C MET A 196 -10.54 1.22 -7.49
N THR A 197 -9.72 1.42 -6.46
CA THR A 197 -8.28 1.57 -6.65
C THR A 197 -7.48 0.86 -5.57
N GLY A 198 -6.35 0.30 -5.97
CA GLY A 198 -5.52 -0.57 -5.15
C GLY A 198 -4.13 -0.74 -5.74
N ILE A 199 -3.27 -1.54 -5.11
CA ILE A 199 -1.96 -1.87 -5.67
C ILE A 199 -2.10 -2.98 -6.70
N LEU A 200 -2.83 -4.03 -6.36
CA LEU A 200 -2.97 -5.22 -7.20
C LEU A 200 -4.17 -5.11 -8.17
N PRO A 201 -4.06 -5.71 -9.37
CA PRO A 201 -5.22 -6.00 -10.21
C PRO A 201 -6.16 -7.00 -9.53
N ILE A 202 -7.34 -7.22 -10.10
CA ILE A 202 -8.36 -8.07 -9.49
C ILE A 202 -7.91 -9.53 -9.51
N LYS A 203 -8.02 -10.22 -8.37
CA LYS A 203 -7.64 -11.63 -8.22
C LYS A 203 -8.23 -12.49 -9.35
N LYS A 204 -7.43 -13.40 -9.91
CA LYS A 204 -7.87 -14.37 -10.92
C LYS A 204 -8.12 -15.75 -10.30
N TYR A 205 -9.21 -16.39 -10.73
CA TYR A 205 -9.44 -17.82 -10.52
C TYR A 205 -9.32 -18.52 -11.86
N GLY A 206 -8.20 -19.20 -12.09
CA GLY A 206 -7.82 -19.66 -13.42
C GLY A 206 -7.51 -18.47 -14.35
N THR A 207 -8.15 -18.40 -15.51
CA THR A 207 -7.95 -17.32 -16.49
C THR A 207 -8.89 -16.12 -16.32
N HIS A 208 -9.82 -16.17 -15.35
CA HIS A 208 -10.87 -15.16 -15.20
C HIS A 208 -10.75 -14.37 -13.90
N SER A 209 -10.97 -13.05 -13.96
CA SER A 209 -11.02 -12.17 -12.80
C SER A 209 -12.24 -12.45 -11.93
N ALA A 210 -12.07 -12.44 -10.61
CA ALA A 210 -13.11 -12.73 -9.63
C ALA A 210 -14.29 -11.75 -9.66
N LEU A 211 -14.04 -10.51 -10.10
CA LEU A 211 -15.00 -9.44 -10.31
C LEU A 211 -15.00 -9.04 -11.79
N ASN A 212 -15.43 -9.95 -12.65
CA ASN A 212 -15.39 -9.82 -14.11
C ASN A 212 -16.28 -8.71 -14.72
N MET A 213 -17.02 -7.97 -13.90
CA MET A 213 -17.79 -6.80 -14.34
C MET A 213 -16.93 -5.54 -14.46
N PHE A 214 -15.74 -5.52 -13.86
CA PHE A 214 -14.84 -4.37 -13.88
C PHE A 214 -13.96 -4.33 -15.12
N ASP A 215 -13.86 -3.15 -15.73
CA ASP A 215 -12.75 -2.82 -16.61
C ASP A 215 -11.50 -2.54 -15.75
N GLU A 216 -10.45 -3.34 -15.96
CA GLU A 216 -9.21 -3.28 -15.20
C GLU A 216 -8.13 -2.48 -15.92
N PHE A 217 -7.62 -1.43 -15.28
CA PHE A 217 -6.48 -0.63 -15.74
C PHE A 217 -5.32 -0.84 -14.76
N SER A 218 -4.20 -1.36 -15.24
CA SER A 218 -3.04 -1.74 -14.40
C SER A 218 -1.73 -1.18 -14.93
N MET A 219 -0.64 -1.39 -14.20
CA MET A 219 0.73 -1.07 -14.67
C MET A 219 1.15 -1.84 -15.93
N ILE A 220 0.48 -2.96 -16.24
CA ILE A 220 0.75 -3.74 -17.47
C ILE A 220 -0.05 -3.19 -18.65
N ASN A 221 -1.31 -2.81 -18.39
CA ASN A 221 -2.22 -2.29 -19.39
C ASN A 221 -3.08 -1.18 -18.78
N PRO A 222 -2.62 0.07 -18.82
CA PRO A 222 -3.35 1.21 -18.28
C PRO A 222 -4.36 1.80 -19.28
N GLY A 223 -4.33 1.35 -20.55
CA GLY A 223 -5.24 1.76 -21.61
C GLY A 223 -5.43 3.29 -21.71
N PRO A 224 -6.67 3.80 -21.85
CA PRO A 224 -6.94 5.23 -21.98
C PRO A 224 -6.58 6.04 -20.73
N LEU A 225 -6.26 5.38 -19.61
CA LEU A 225 -5.98 6.03 -18.33
C LEU A 225 -4.48 6.17 -18.03
N ALA A 226 -3.60 5.77 -18.97
CA ALA A 226 -2.14 5.83 -18.84
C ALA A 226 -1.61 7.16 -18.28
N ARG A 227 -2.08 8.29 -18.81
CA ARG A 227 -1.65 9.64 -18.38
C ARG A 227 -2.07 10.03 -16.96
N TYR A 228 -3.01 9.31 -16.35
CA TYR A 228 -3.52 9.58 -15.00
C TYR A 228 -2.89 8.67 -13.94
N VAL A 229 -2.06 7.70 -14.34
CA VAL A 229 -1.38 6.78 -13.42
C VAL A 229 -0.37 7.50 -12.54
N GLY A 230 0.42 8.42 -13.12
CA GLY A 230 1.41 9.24 -12.42
C GLY A 230 1.60 10.60 -13.11
N PHE A 231 2.80 11.17 -13.05
CA PHE A 231 3.11 12.41 -13.77
C PHE A 231 3.73 12.09 -15.14
N THR A 232 3.30 12.79 -16.17
CA THR A 232 3.84 12.69 -17.52
C THR A 232 5.14 13.49 -17.65
N GLU A 233 5.95 13.20 -18.66
CA GLU A 233 7.20 13.95 -18.91
C GLU A 233 6.95 15.46 -19.05
N ASP A 234 5.89 15.88 -19.75
CA ASP A 234 5.56 17.29 -19.93
C ASP A 234 5.20 17.98 -18.61
N GLU A 235 4.46 17.31 -17.72
CA GLU A 235 4.15 17.81 -16.39
C GLU A 235 5.40 17.93 -15.53
N VAL A 236 6.30 16.95 -15.59
CA VAL A 236 7.58 17.01 -14.88
C VAL A 236 8.46 18.13 -15.43
N ARG A 237 8.48 18.36 -16.75
CA ARG A 237 9.23 19.45 -17.38
C ARG A 237 8.76 20.81 -16.89
N MET A 238 7.44 21.05 -16.86
CA MET A 238 6.87 22.28 -16.31
C MET A 238 7.25 22.49 -14.84
N LEU A 239 7.23 21.43 -14.02
CA LEU A 239 7.69 21.50 -12.63
C LEU A 239 9.20 21.79 -12.52
N CYS A 240 10.03 21.21 -13.39
CA CYS A 240 11.47 21.49 -13.42
C CYS A 240 11.74 22.97 -13.70
N GLU A 241 11.00 23.57 -14.64
CA GLU A 241 11.10 25.00 -14.95
C GLU A 241 10.70 25.87 -13.74
N GLN A 242 9.60 25.52 -13.07
CA GLN A 242 9.07 26.26 -11.93
C GLN A 242 9.97 26.17 -10.68
N TYR A 243 10.55 24.99 -10.41
CA TYR A 243 11.36 24.72 -9.22
C TYR A 243 12.87 24.73 -9.48
N HIS A 244 13.28 25.09 -10.70
CA HIS A 244 14.68 25.17 -11.13
C HIS A 244 15.46 23.85 -10.96
N MET A 245 14.82 22.73 -11.29
CA MET A 245 15.44 21.40 -11.27
C MET A 245 15.94 21.01 -12.66
N ASP A 246 17.01 20.20 -12.73
CA ASP A 246 17.55 19.72 -14.00
C ASP A 246 16.72 18.55 -14.55
N MET A 247 16.12 18.75 -15.73
CA MET A 247 15.26 17.75 -16.36
C MET A 247 16.02 16.46 -16.71
N THR A 248 17.31 16.54 -17.04
CA THR A 248 18.12 15.36 -17.40
C THR A 248 18.34 14.49 -16.16
N GLU A 249 18.65 15.11 -15.03
CA GLU A 249 18.80 14.42 -13.75
C GLU A 249 17.47 13.84 -13.24
N MET A 250 16.39 14.61 -13.37
CA MET A 250 15.03 14.16 -13.05
C MET A 250 14.62 12.93 -13.85
N LYS A 251 14.87 12.93 -15.16
CA LYS A 251 14.62 11.79 -16.05
C LYS A 251 15.42 10.57 -15.60
N ASN A 252 16.73 10.71 -15.40
CA ASN A 252 17.58 9.61 -14.95
C ASN A 252 17.14 8.98 -13.61
N TRP A 253 16.65 9.81 -12.68
CA TRP A 253 16.30 9.33 -11.33
C TRP A 253 14.87 8.80 -11.20
N TYR A 254 13.92 9.35 -11.93
CA TYR A 254 12.49 9.12 -11.67
C TYR A 254 11.67 8.69 -12.90
N ASP A 255 12.20 8.79 -14.12
CA ASP A 255 11.55 8.26 -15.33
C ASP A 255 11.85 6.78 -15.50
N GLY A 256 10.87 6.01 -15.96
CA GLY A 256 11.14 4.62 -16.34
C GLY A 256 9.92 3.75 -16.56
N TYR A 257 8.72 4.23 -16.23
CA TYR A 257 7.48 3.52 -16.54
C TYR A 257 6.98 3.99 -17.90
N LEU A 258 7.27 3.19 -18.94
CA LEU A 258 6.86 3.47 -20.30
C LEU A 258 5.60 2.67 -20.64
N PHE A 259 4.54 3.37 -21.01
CA PHE A 259 3.31 2.76 -21.49
C PHE A 259 3.18 2.87 -23.00
N GLU A 260 2.17 2.19 -23.56
CA GLU A 260 1.82 2.27 -24.98
C GLU A 260 1.74 3.74 -25.47
N ASN A 261 2.10 3.97 -26.73
CA ASN A 261 2.21 5.30 -27.34
C ASN A 261 3.27 6.22 -26.72
N GLU A 262 4.36 5.63 -26.21
CA GLU A 262 5.53 6.33 -25.66
C GLU A 262 5.20 7.26 -24.47
N ILE A 263 4.16 6.93 -23.70
CA ILE A 263 3.79 7.71 -22.51
C ILE A 263 4.73 7.34 -21.37
N SER A 264 5.70 8.21 -21.11
CA SER A 264 6.58 8.15 -19.95
C SER A 264 5.88 8.67 -18.69
N ILE A 265 5.90 7.85 -17.64
CA ILE A 265 5.29 8.14 -16.34
C ILE A 265 6.34 8.14 -15.23
N TYR A 266 6.22 9.12 -14.35
CA TYR A 266 7.06 9.37 -13.19
C TYR A 266 6.26 9.16 -11.91
N SER A 267 6.95 8.70 -10.86
CA SER A 267 6.40 8.61 -9.49
C SER A 267 6.02 10.00 -8.97
N PRO A 268 4.73 10.28 -8.71
CA PRO A 268 4.29 11.58 -8.20
C PRO A 268 4.97 11.94 -6.88
N ARG A 269 5.10 10.98 -5.95
CA ARG A 269 5.80 11.21 -4.69
C ARG A 269 7.25 11.61 -4.91
N SER A 270 7.97 10.90 -5.78
CA SER A 270 9.39 11.17 -5.97
C SER A 270 9.61 12.55 -6.58
N VAL A 271 8.82 12.90 -7.61
CA VAL A 271 8.86 14.22 -8.23
C VAL A 271 8.49 15.31 -7.23
N VAL A 272 7.34 15.22 -6.56
CA VAL A 272 6.90 16.26 -5.59
C VAL A 272 7.93 16.46 -4.48
N SER A 273 8.53 15.38 -3.97
CA SER A 273 9.54 15.48 -2.91
C SER A 273 10.80 16.15 -3.40
N CYS A 274 11.28 15.75 -4.57
CA CYS A 274 12.47 16.33 -5.19
C CYS A 274 12.30 17.83 -5.41
N MET A 275 11.18 18.25 -5.99
CA MET A 275 10.84 19.66 -6.21
C MET A 275 10.76 20.45 -4.91
N ARG A 276 10.07 19.91 -3.89
CA ARG A 276 9.92 20.59 -2.59
C ARG A 276 11.22 20.72 -1.81
N PHE A 277 12.12 19.75 -1.93
CA PHE A 277 13.39 19.74 -1.20
C PHE A 277 14.56 20.31 -2.01
N GLY A 278 14.35 20.61 -3.30
CA GLY A 278 15.40 21.10 -4.20
C GLY A 278 16.58 20.14 -4.33
N LYS A 279 16.34 18.83 -4.17
CA LYS A 279 17.39 17.82 -4.12
C LYS A 279 16.91 16.51 -4.73
N ILE A 280 17.80 15.86 -5.46
CA ILE A 280 17.59 14.51 -5.97
C ILE A 280 17.92 13.49 -4.88
N GLY A 281 17.08 12.47 -4.74
CA GLY A 281 17.23 11.45 -3.72
C GLY A 281 16.18 10.35 -3.79
N ASN A 282 16.24 9.46 -2.81
CA ASN A 282 15.31 8.35 -2.66
C ASN A 282 14.11 8.78 -1.82
N TYR A 283 12.97 9.02 -2.47
CA TYR A 283 11.72 9.55 -1.91
C TYR A 283 10.56 8.57 -2.01
N TRP A 284 10.61 7.65 -2.96
CA TRP A 284 9.71 6.50 -2.99
C TRP A 284 9.99 5.55 -1.81
N ASN A 285 11.25 5.54 -1.33
CA ASN A 285 11.74 4.64 -0.30
C ASN A 285 11.35 5.06 1.11
N GLN A 286 10.65 4.18 1.82
CA GLN A 286 10.72 4.03 3.29
C GLN A 286 11.18 2.60 3.59
N THR A 287 11.70 2.33 4.80
CA THR A 287 12.30 1.04 5.19
C THR A 287 11.45 -0.19 4.84
N GLU A 288 10.12 -0.06 4.93
CA GLU A 288 9.16 -1.12 4.56
C GLU A 288 9.21 -1.54 3.07
N THR A 289 9.57 -0.64 2.16
CA THR A 289 9.65 -0.90 0.71
C THR A 289 10.80 -1.86 0.38
N PHE A 290 11.91 -1.73 1.10
CA PHE A 290 13.08 -2.59 0.92
C PHE A 290 12.81 -4.03 1.40
N GLU A 291 12.27 -4.20 2.60
CA GLU A 291 12.00 -5.53 3.16
C GLU A 291 10.97 -6.29 2.30
N ALA A 292 9.99 -5.57 1.77
CA ALA A 292 9.00 -6.13 0.85
C ALA A 292 9.65 -6.63 -0.46
N LEU A 293 10.54 -5.85 -1.09
CA LEU A 293 11.22 -6.27 -2.32
C LEU A 293 12.08 -7.53 -2.10
N ARG A 294 12.82 -7.56 -0.98
CA ARG A 294 13.73 -8.66 -0.64
C ARG A 294 13.01 -10.01 -0.56
N ILE A 295 11.83 -10.04 0.06
CA ILE A 295 11.01 -11.26 0.17
C ILE A 295 10.77 -11.91 -1.19
N TYR A 296 10.59 -11.11 -2.25
CA TYR A 296 10.28 -11.60 -3.59
C TYR A 296 11.53 -12.01 -4.36
N ILE A 297 12.60 -11.23 -4.32
CA ILE A 297 13.83 -11.56 -5.05
C ILE A 297 14.61 -12.73 -4.42
N ASP A 298 14.41 -12.99 -3.12
CA ASP A 298 15.01 -14.13 -2.41
C ASP A 298 14.23 -15.44 -2.62
N MET A 299 13.11 -15.42 -3.36
CA MET A 299 12.35 -16.63 -3.66
C MET A 299 13.19 -17.60 -4.50
N ASN A 300 13.14 -18.88 -4.14
CA ASN A 300 13.96 -19.92 -4.76
C ASN A 300 13.33 -20.46 -6.05
N PHE A 301 13.12 -19.59 -7.04
CA PHE A 301 12.73 -19.98 -8.39
C PHE A 301 13.96 -20.05 -9.30
N GLU A 302 14.00 -21.05 -10.18
CA GLU A 302 15.06 -21.18 -11.19
C GLU A 302 15.05 -19.94 -12.09
N GLY A 303 16.24 -19.38 -12.38
CA GLY A 303 16.41 -18.19 -13.23
C GLY A 303 16.33 -16.85 -12.49
N LEU A 304 15.50 -16.75 -11.43
CA LEU A 304 15.09 -15.44 -10.88
C LEU A 304 16.26 -14.56 -10.45
N LYS A 305 17.25 -15.12 -9.74
CA LYS A 305 18.43 -14.37 -9.30
C LYS A 305 19.30 -13.89 -10.46
N ASP A 306 19.46 -14.72 -11.50
CA ASP A 306 20.26 -14.37 -12.68
C ASP A 306 19.58 -13.26 -13.49
N ASP A 307 18.25 -13.28 -13.56
CA ASP A 307 17.45 -12.24 -14.19
C ASP A 307 17.48 -10.92 -13.42
N VAL A 308 17.40 -10.97 -12.09
CA VAL A 308 17.60 -9.79 -11.23
C VAL A 308 19.00 -9.19 -11.45
N LEU A 309 20.05 -10.02 -11.49
CA LEU A 309 21.41 -9.56 -11.79
C LEU A 309 21.55 -9.00 -13.20
N SER A 310 20.86 -9.58 -14.19
CA SER A 310 20.81 -9.08 -15.56
C SER A 310 20.14 -7.71 -15.66
N MET A 311 19.04 -7.50 -14.94
CA MET A 311 18.39 -6.19 -14.86
C MET A 311 19.26 -5.14 -14.16
N ILE A 312 20.01 -5.53 -13.12
CA ILE A 312 21.01 -4.66 -12.48
C ILE A 312 22.14 -4.29 -13.45
N ALA A 313 22.52 -5.20 -14.35
CA ALA A 313 23.46 -4.89 -15.44
C ALA A 313 22.85 -4.02 -16.55
N GLY A 314 21.60 -3.56 -16.41
CA GLY A 314 20.90 -2.68 -17.35
C GLY A 314 20.26 -3.42 -18.53
N LYS A 315 20.13 -4.74 -18.47
CA LYS A 315 19.47 -5.54 -19.52
C LYS A 315 17.96 -5.62 -19.26
N SER A 316 17.20 -5.80 -20.33
CA SER A 316 15.81 -6.23 -20.24
C SER A 316 15.72 -7.76 -20.18
N VAL A 317 14.74 -8.27 -19.44
CA VAL A 317 14.50 -9.70 -19.21
C VAL A 317 13.12 -10.07 -19.74
N PRO A 318 12.96 -11.11 -20.58
CA PRO A 318 11.64 -11.59 -21.02
C PRO A 318 10.77 -12.01 -19.84
N VAL A 319 9.46 -11.74 -19.90
CA VAL A 319 8.52 -12.18 -18.86
C VAL A 319 7.20 -12.67 -19.47
N ASN A 320 6.65 -13.75 -18.93
CA ASN A 320 5.30 -14.21 -19.25
C ASN A 320 4.29 -13.85 -18.15
N ILE A 321 3.55 -12.77 -18.36
CA ILE A 321 2.55 -12.26 -17.41
C ILE A 321 1.26 -13.11 -17.32
N GLY A 322 1.12 -14.16 -18.12
CA GLY A 322 -0.13 -14.91 -18.29
C GLY A 322 -0.50 -15.79 -17.09
N SER A 323 0.48 -16.29 -16.33
CA SER A 323 0.28 -17.22 -15.22
C SER A 323 -0.03 -16.54 -13.88
N PHE A 324 0.19 -15.22 -13.78
CA PHE A 324 0.08 -14.51 -12.52
C PHE A 324 -1.36 -14.50 -11.99
N ALA A 325 -1.53 -14.96 -10.74
CA ALA A 325 -2.82 -15.10 -10.07
C ALA A 325 -3.42 -13.77 -9.55
N ASN A 326 -2.70 -12.66 -9.72
CA ASN A 326 -3.06 -11.34 -9.19
C ASN A 326 -3.13 -11.31 -7.64
N ASP A 327 -2.21 -12.01 -6.96
CA ASP A 327 -2.06 -11.97 -5.49
C ASP A 327 -0.59 -11.98 -5.04
N MET A 328 -0.36 -11.97 -3.71
CA MET A 328 0.99 -11.90 -3.12
C MET A 328 1.50 -13.23 -2.56
N ALA A 329 0.83 -14.35 -2.84
CA ALA A 329 1.10 -15.65 -2.20
C ALA A 329 1.22 -16.82 -3.19
N THR A 330 0.51 -16.75 -4.32
CA THR A 330 0.41 -17.85 -5.28
C THR A 330 1.41 -17.65 -6.41
N PHE A 331 2.63 -18.22 -6.25
CA PHE A 331 3.69 -18.18 -7.26
C PHE A 331 4.07 -19.60 -7.72
N HIS A 332 4.18 -19.80 -9.03
CA HIS A 332 4.57 -21.07 -9.65
C HIS A 332 5.91 -20.96 -10.38
N THR A 333 6.25 -19.77 -10.87
CA THR A 333 7.45 -19.50 -11.67
C THR A 333 8.05 -18.14 -11.32
N GLU A 334 9.28 -17.86 -11.79
CA GLU A 334 9.88 -16.53 -11.70
C GLU A 334 9.03 -15.45 -12.38
N ASP A 335 8.31 -15.80 -13.46
CA ASP A 335 7.43 -14.90 -14.19
C ASP A 335 6.32 -14.34 -13.30
N ASP A 336 5.76 -15.15 -12.39
CA ASP A 336 4.75 -14.69 -11.44
C ASP A 336 5.32 -13.65 -10.47
N VAL A 337 6.58 -13.85 -10.04
CA VAL A 337 7.30 -12.92 -9.17
C VAL A 337 7.58 -11.62 -9.91
N LEU A 338 8.15 -11.69 -11.11
CA LEU A 338 8.42 -10.52 -11.96
C LEU A 338 7.13 -9.76 -12.28
N THR A 339 6.03 -10.48 -12.53
CA THR A 339 4.72 -9.86 -12.79
C THR A 339 4.20 -9.10 -11.57
N LEU A 340 4.34 -9.66 -10.37
CA LEU A 340 4.05 -8.91 -9.14
C LEU A 340 4.94 -7.67 -9.00
N LEU A 341 6.23 -7.77 -9.29
CA LEU A 341 7.16 -6.63 -9.23
C LEU A 341 6.77 -5.50 -10.19
N ILE A 342 6.14 -5.79 -11.34
CA ILE A 342 5.56 -4.78 -12.23
C ILE A 342 4.47 -3.99 -11.50
N HIS A 343 3.50 -4.69 -10.90
CA HIS A 343 2.37 -4.06 -10.19
C HIS A 343 2.80 -3.30 -8.93
N LEU A 344 3.85 -3.76 -8.26
CA LEU A 344 4.48 -3.06 -7.13
C LEU A 344 5.31 -1.84 -7.56
N GLY A 345 5.59 -1.70 -8.87
CA GLY A 345 6.39 -0.60 -9.42
C GLY A 345 7.90 -0.80 -9.31
N TYR A 346 8.39 -1.99 -8.96
CA TYR A 346 9.83 -2.26 -8.87
C TYR A 346 10.48 -2.51 -10.23
N VAL A 347 9.71 -2.96 -11.21
CA VAL A 347 10.16 -3.10 -12.59
C VAL A 347 9.14 -2.44 -13.53
N SER A 348 9.62 -1.90 -14.64
CA SER A 348 8.77 -1.45 -15.74
C SER A 348 8.57 -2.59 -16.72
N TYR A 349 7.35 -2.71 -17.27
CA TYR A 349 7.01 -3.66 -18.31
C TYR A 349 6.95 -2.98 -19.67
N ASP A 350 7.61 -3.58 -20.65
CA ASP A 350 7.54 -3.16 -22.05
C ASP A 350 6.58 -4.11 -22.80
N TYR A 351 5.43 -3.57 -23.21
CA TYR A 351 4.37 -4.37 -23.82
C TYR A 351 4.77 -4.96 -25.17
N ASP A 352 5.55 -4.25 -25.99
CA ASP A 352 5.88 -4.69 -27.35
C ASP A 352 6.91 -5.82 -27.35
N SER A 353 7.96 -5.68 -26.53
CA SER A 353 9.02 -6.67 -26.39
C SER A 353 8.69 -7.79 -25.40
N LYS A 354 7.65 -7.63 -24.58
CA LYS A 354 7.29 -8.55 -23.47
C LYS A 354 8.45 -8.73 -22.50
N THR A 355 9.14 -7.64 -22.16
CA THR A 355 10.28 -7.65 -21.23
C THR A 355 10.07 -6.75 -20.04
N VAL A 356 10.81 -6.99 -18.96
CA VAL A 356 10.92 -6.15 -17.78
C VAL A 356 12.33 -5.60 -17.62
N LYS A 357 12.42 -4.42 -16.99
CA LYS A 357 13.68 -3.80 -16.58
C LYS A 357 13.50 -2.97 -15.32
N ILE A 358 14.58 -2.65 -14.63
CA ILE A 358 14.57 -1.67 -13.54
C ILE A 358 14.29 -0.29 -14.16
N PRO A 359 13.27 0.47 -13.69
CA PRO A 359 12.78 1.65 -14.40
C PRO A 359 13.78 2.80 -14.35
N ASN A 360 14.37 3.05 -13.18
CA ASN A 360 15.10 4.29 -12.91
C ASN A 360 16.18 4.10 -11.84
N LYS A 361 17.00 5.13 -11.64
CA LYS A 361 18.10 5.10 -10.67
C LYS A 361 17.61 4.98 -9.22
N GLU A 362 16.46 5.56 -8.87
CA GLU A 362 15.89 5.42 -7.52
C GLU A 362 15.62 3.95 -7.19
N VAL A 363 14.90 3.23 -8.05
CA VAL A 363 14.58 1.82 -7.88
C VAL A 363 15.82 0.93 -8.02
N PHE A 364 16.76 1.28 -8.92
CA PHE A 364 18.04 0.59 -9.00
C PHE A 364 18.78 0.56 -7.64
N THR A 365 18.79 1.67 -6.91
CA THR A 365 19.43 1.70 -5.58
C THR A 365 18.74 0.81 -4.57
N LEU A 366 17.43 0.53 -4.73
CA LEU A 366 16.73 -0.46 -3.90
C LEU A 366 17.24 -1.87 -4.17
N PHE A 367 17.30 -2.29 -5.43
CA PHE A 367 17.81 -3.61 -5.81
C PHE A 367 19.23 -3.83 -5.29
N ILE A 368 20.12 -2.84 -5.45
CA ILE A 368 21.49 -2.92 -4.92
C ILE A 368 21.51 -3.08 -3.41
N LYS A 369 20.70 -2.31 -2.68
CA LYS A 369 20.61 -2.45 -1.22
C LYS A 369 20.10 -3.85 -0.84
N SER A 370 19.07 -4.35 -1.53
CA SER A 370 18.46 -5.66 -1.24
C SER A 370 19.45 -6.82 -1.39
N LEU A 371 20.40 -6.70 -2.32
CA LEU A 371 21.49 -7.67 -2.50
C LEU A 371 22.73 -7.41 -1.63
N GLN A 372 23.00 -6.17 -1.20
CA GLN A 372 24.16 -5.89 -0.35
C GLN A 372 24.00 -6.46 1.07
N GLU A 373 22.77 -6.59 1.56
CA GLU A 373 22.49 -7.26 2.82
C GLU A 373 22.52 -8.81 2.73
N GLU A 374 22.55 -9.42 1.54
CA GLU A 374 22.94 -10.84 1.41
C GLU A 374 24.38 -11.05 1.88
N LYS A 375 25.28 -10.08 1.64
CA LYS A 375 26.68 -10.15 2.08
C LYS A 375 26.88 -9.84 3.56
N LYS A 376 26.02 -9.01 4.16
CA LYS A 376 25.95 -8.89 5.64
C LYS A 376 25.24 -10.09 6.29
N GLY A 377 24.31 -10.72 5.59
CA GLY A 377 23.54 -11.87 6.07
C GLY A 377 24.36 -13.16 6.24
N ASN A 378 25.53 -13.25 5.62
CA ASN A 378 26.48 -14.33 5.86
C ASN A 378 27.53 -14.02 6.93
N GLU A 379 27.59 -12.79 7.47
CA GLU A 379 28.51 -12.42 8.56
C GLU A 379 27.81 -11.95 9.85
N GLU A 380 26.51 -11.66 9.86
CA GLU A 380 25.74 -11.39 11.09
C GLU A 380 24.42 -12.18 11.12
N ALA A 381 24.52 -13.48 11.41
CA ALA A 381 23.44 -14.22 12.07
C ALA A 381 23.34 -13.78 13.55
N MET A 382 23.10 -12.50 13.80
CA MET A 382 22.75 -11.99 15.12
C MET A 382 21.23 -11.85 15.20
N SER A 383 20.62 -12.56 16.15
CA SER A 383 19.17 -12.56 16.40
C SER A 383 18.62 -11.24 16.94
N ILE A 384 19.47 -10.22 17.05
CA ILE A 384 19.17 -8.85 17.46
C ILE A 384 19.93 -7.93 16.49
N ARG A 385 19.29 -6.83 16.07
CA ARG A 385 19.95 -5.82 15.23
C ARG A 385 21.20 -5.27 15.95
N ARG A 386 22.29 -5.09 15.21
CA ARG A 386 23.56 -4.58 15.76
C ARG A 386 23.43 -3.26 16.51
N GLU A 387 22.59 -2.34 16.02
CA GLU A 387 22.31 -1.05 16.67
C GLU A 387 21.75 -1.25 18.09
N VAL A 388 20.78 -2.15 18.26
CA VAL A 388 20.19 -2.50 19.55
C VAL A 388 21.20 -3.18 20.47
N LEU A 389 22.08 -4.04 19.93
CA LEU A 389 23.16 -4.64 20.71
C LEU A 389 24.16 -3.59 21.22
N GLU A 390 24.53 -2.63 20.38
CA GLU A 390 25.42 -1.53 20.76
C GLU A 390 24.77 -0.63 21.82
N GLU A 391 23.46 -0.35 21.72
CA GLU A 391 22.68 0.36 22.74
C GLU A 391 22.67 -0.40 24.08
N ILE A 392 22.36 -1.70 24.08
CA ILE A 392 22.39 -2.56 25.27
C ILE A 392 23.79 -2.54 25.91
N ILE A 393 24.86 -2.65 25.12
CA ILE A 393 26.25 -2.60 25.63
C ILE A 393 26.57 -1.24 26.25
N ASN A 394 26.10 -0.15 25.65
CA ASN A 394 26.32 1.20 26.19
C ASN A 394 25.55 1.42 27.50
N LEU A 395 24.32 0.93 27.59
CA LEU A 395 23.54 0.94 28.83
C LEU A 395 24.18 0.05 29.91
N ALA A 396 24.72 -1.11 29.54
CA ALA A 396 25.43 -1.99 30.46
C ALA A 396 26.64 -1.29 31.08
N LYS A 397 27.41 -0.54 30.27
CA LYS A 397 28.51 0.31 30.76
C LYS A 397 28.03 1.47 31.62
N LYS A 398 26.93 2.14 31.24
CA LYS A 398 26.33 3.27 31.98
C LYS A 398 25.92 2.85 33.40
N TYR A 399 25.36 1.65 33.55
CA TYR A 399 24.84 1.12 34.82
C TYR A 399 25.79 0.18 35.55
N ASP A 400 27.05 0.15 35.14
CA ASP A 400 28.12 -0.66 35.73
C ASP A 400 27.80 -2.16 35.83
N ILE A 401 27.03 -2.67 34.86
CA ILE A 401 26.73 -4.09 34.70
C ILE A 401 28.05 -4.84 34.45
N ASP A 402 28.20 -6.03 35.03
CA ASP A 402 29.40 -6.87 34.85
C ASP A 402 29.24 -7.82 33.67
N LYS A 403 28.03 -8.35 33.44
CA LYS A 403 27.76 -9.31 32.36
C LYS A 403 26.34 -9.21 31.82
N VAL A 404 26.18 -9.34 30.50
CA VAL A 404 24.89 -9.46 29.81
C VAL A 404 24.93 -10.67 28.88
N ILE A 405 23.94 -11.55 29.02
CA ILE A 405 23.81 -12.80 28.28
C ILE A 405 22.45 -12.82 27.57
N LEU A 406 22.47 -13.00 26.25
CA LEU A 406 21.26 -13.32 25.49
C LEU A 406 20.91 -14.78 25.69
N PHE A 407 19.69 -15.09 26.07
CA PHE A 407 19.20 -16.47 26.12
C PHE A 407 17.88 -16.62 25.34
N GLY A 408 17.21 -17.76 25.47
CA GLY A 408 15.91 -17.99 24.86
C GLY A 408 15.93 -18.14 23.34
N SER A 409 14.80 -17.83 22.70
CA SER A 409 14.57 -18.18 21.29
C SER A 409 15.55 -17.49 20.33
N ARG A 410 15.95 -16.28 20.69
CA ARG A 410 16.93 -15.49 19.96
C ARG A 410 18.35 -16.03 20.13
N ALA A 411 18.71 -16.56 21.29
CA ALA A 411 20.01 -17.22 21.45
C ALA A 411 20.09 -18.54 20.65
N ARG A 412 19.01 -19.34 20.66
CA ARG A 412 18.91 -20.62 19.94
C ARG A 412 18.77 -20.48 18.42
N GLY A 413 18.21 -19.37 17.95
CA GLY A 413 17.98 -19.12 16.52
C GLY A 413 16.64 -19.63 15.99
N ASP A 414 15.72 -20.04 16.87
CA ASP A 414 14.36 -20.50 16.57
C ASP A 414 13.29 -19.39 16.80
N TYR A 415 13.71 -18.13 16.84
CA TYR A 415 12.87 -16.96 17.09
C TYR A 415 11.95 -16.58 15.92
N LYS A 416 10.78 -16.01 16.23
CA LYS A 416 9.94 -15.31 15.26
C LYS A 416 10.31 -13.82 15.25
N ARG A 417 9.96 -13.09 14.19
CA ARG A 417 10.25 -11.65 14.11
C ARG A 417 9.69 -10.85 15.29
N THR A 418 8.56 -11.27 15.84
CA THR A 418 7.87 -10.65 17.00
C THR A 418 8.26 -11.24 18.36
N SER A 419 9.20 -12.19 18.41
CA SER A 419 9.66 -12.76 19.69
C SER A 419 10.27 -11.65 20.56
N ASP A 420 10.11 -11.79 21.86
CA ASP A 420 10.82 -11.04 22.90
C ASP A 420 12.35 -11.21 22.80
N ILE A 421 13.07 -10.35 23.52
CA ILE A 421 14.51 -10.40 23.72
C ILE A 421 14.77 -10.77 25.19
N ASP A 422 15.25 -11.99 25.42
CA ASP A 422 15.54 -12.52 26.75
C ASP A 422 16.99 -12.21 27.18
N LEU A 423 17.19 -11.39 28.21
CA LEU A 423 18.51 -11.01 28.71
C LEU A 423 18.71 -11.46 30.16
N ALA A 424 19.82 -12.15 30.42
CA ALA A 424 20.27 -12.44 31.78
C ALA A 424 21.44 -11.51 32.12
N VAL A 425 21.36 -10.83 33.25
CA VAL A 425 22.23 -9.71 33.62
C VAL A 425 22.83 -9.95 35.01
N GLU A 426 24.12 -9.64 35.17
CA GLU A 426 24.84 -9.76 36.43
C GLU A 426 25.63 -8.48 36.72
N GLY A 427 25.64 -8.05 37.98
CA GLY A 427 26.40 -6.88 38.45
C GLY A 427 25.70 -5.54 38.22
N GLY A 428 26.18 -4.50 38.89
CA GLY A 428 25.71 -3.12 38.72
C GLY A 428 24.27 -2.84 39.18
N ASP A 429 23.67 -1.78 38.61
CA ASP A 429 22.27 -1.39 38.84
C ASP A 429 21.35 -1.99 37.76
N VAL A 430 20.97 -3.25 37.96
CA VAL A 430 20.09 -3.99 37.03
C VAL A 430 18.72 -3.35 36.90
N ALA A 431 18.20 -2.70 37.96
CA ALA A 431 16.85 -2.13 37.93
C ALA A 431 16.76 -0.91 36.99
N SER A 432 17.74 0.00 37.09
CA SER A 432 17.81 1.16 36.19
C SER A 432 18.20 0.74 34.76
N PHE A 433 19.08 -0.26 34.62
CA PHE A 433 19.41 -0.84 33.32
C PHE A 433 18.17 -1.40 32.59
N SER A 434 17.33 -2.17 33.28
CA SER A 434 16.14 -2.77 32.66
C SER A 434 15.15 -1.72 32.15
N LEU A 435 14.91 -0.67 32.95
CA LEU A 435 14.00 0.42 32.57
C LEU A 435 14.50 1.16 31.32
N ASP A 436 15.77 1.53 31.30
CA ASP A 436 16.35 2.25 30.15
C ASP A 436 16.47 1.36 28.91
N VAL A 437 16.68 0.05 29.07
CA VAL A 437 16.65 -0.87 27.92
C VAL A 437 15.27 -0.90 27.29
N GLU A 438 14.20 -0.88 28.09
CA GLU A 438 12.83 -0.83 27.59
C GLU A 438 12.44 0.54 27.00
N GLU A 439 12.95 1.64 27.54
CA GLU A 439 12.55 3.01 27.13
C GLU A 439 13.46 3.65 26.09
N GLU A 440 14.77 3.39 26.12
CA GLU A 440 15.78 4.09 25.32
C GLU A 440 16.24 3.30 24.08
N THR A 441 15.98 1.99 23.98
CA THR A 441 16.43 1.20 22.82
C THR A 441 15.55 1.43 21.59
N THR A 442 16.14 1.35 20.39
CA THR A 442 15.47 1.68 19.12
C THR A 442 14.63 0.53 18.54
N THR A 443 14.15 -0.37 19.40
CA THR A 443 13.33 -1.54 19.02
C THR A 443 11.93 -1.49 19.63
N LEU A 444 10.93 -2.00 18.89
CA LEU A 444 9.55 -2.19 19.37
C LEU A 444 9.31 -3.56 20.01
N LEU A 445 10.35 -4.39 20.09
CA LEU A 445 10.29 -5.70 20.71
C LEU A 445 10.32 -5.56 22.23
N LYS A 446 9.63 -6.47 22.92
CA LYS A 446 9.66 -6.53 24.38
C LYS A 446 10.96 -7.16 24.85
N PHE A 447 11.43 -6.75 26.02
CA PHE A 447 12.54 -7.37 26.73
C PHE A 447 12.00 -8.17 27.91
N ASP A 448 12.59 -9.34 28.15
CA ASP A 448 12.44 -10.08 29.40
C ASP A 448 13.82 -10.15 30.06
N ILE A 449 13.99 -9.46 31.19
CA ILE A 449 15.31 -9.24 31.82
C ILE A 449 15.36 -9.94 33.17
N VAL A 450 16.31 -10.86 33.31
CA VAL A 450 16.54 -11.68 34.49
C VAL A 450 17.81 -11.24 35.21
N ASP A 451 17.69 -10.88 36.49
CA ASP A 451 18.81 -10.52 37.37
C ASP A 451 19.45 -11.80 37.98
N LEU A 452 20.65 -12.16 37.50
CA LEU A 452 21.43 -13.30 37.96
C LEU A 452 22.01 -13.13 39.37
N GLY A 453 22.02 -11.90 39.91
CA GLY A 453 22.39 -11.60 41.29
C GLY A 453 21.31 -11.99 42.31
N ARG A 454 20.12 -12.36 41.85
CA ARG A 454 18.98 -12.78 42.69
C ARG A 454 18.73 -14.28 42.59
N ALA A 455 17.94 -14.79 43.54
CA ALA A 455 17.51 -16.18 43.49
C ALA A 455 16.59 -16.40 42.26
N ILE A 456 17.04 -17.24 41.33
CA ILE A 456 16.30 -17.69 40.15
C ILE A 456 16.05 -19.20 40.23
N GLN A 457 15.10 -19.71 39.44
CA GLN A 457 14.84 -21.15 39.37
C GLN A 457 16.02 -21.89 38.74
N GLU A 458 16.37 -23.05 39.29
CA GLU A 458 17.53 -23.83 38.85
C GLU A 458 17.43 -24.24 37.36
N GLU A 459 16.23 -24.60 36.90
CA GLU A 459 15.97 -24.95 35.49
C GLU A 459 16.26 -23.78 34.53
N LEU A 460 15.94 -22.55 34.94
CA LEU A 460 16.21 -21.35 34.15
C LEU A 460 17.71 -21.05 34.12
N ARG A 461 18.40 -21.23 35.26
CA ARG A 461 19.85 -21.09 35.36
C ARG A 461 20.57 -22.06 34.42
N GLU A 462 20.20 -23.34 34.44
CA GLU A 462 20.75 -24.36 33.56
C GLU A 462 20.49 -24.05 32.08
N SER A 463 19.32 -23.49 31.74
CA SER A 463 19.01 -23.06 30.37
C SER A 463 19.89 -21.90 29.90
N ILE A 464 20.09 -20.89 30.75
CA ILE A 464 20.98 -19.74 30.46
C ILE A 464 22.42 -20.21 30.29
N GLU A 465 22.91 -21.12 31.15
CA GLU A 465 24.27 -21.67 31.05
C GLU A 465 24.48 -22.52 29.79
N LYS A 466 23.45 -23.26 29.35
CA LYS A 466 23.53 -24.16 28.20
C LYS A 466 23.38 -23.44 26.85
N GLU A 467 22.52 -22.44 26.77
CA GLU A 467 22.09 -21.81 25.50
C GLU A 467 22.48 -20.34 25.39
N GLY A 468 22.92 -19.73 26.49
CA GLY A 468 23.24 -18.31 26.58
C GLY A 468 24.42 -17.90 25.71
N LYS A 469 24.29 -16.75 25.07
CA LYS A 469 25.35 -16.08 24.31
C LYS A 469 25.72 -14.79 25.00
N ILE A 470 26.98 -14.67 25.42
CA ILE A 470 27.48 -13.46 26.07
C ILE A 470 27.47 -12.31 25.05
N ILE A 471 26.72 -11.24 25.36
CA ILE A 471 26.70 -10.00 24.58
C ILE A 471 27.75 -9.03 25.12
N TYR A 472 27.95 -9.02 26.44
CA TYR A 472 28.87 -8.12 27.12
C TYR A 472 29.42 -8.78 28.38
N GLU A 473 30.71 -8.59 28.62
CA GLU A 473 31.40 -8.99 29.85
C GLU A 473 32.47 -7.94 30.13
N LYS A 474 32.46 -7.40 31.35
CA LYS A 474 33.41 -6.39 31.81
C LYS A 474 34.74 -7.08 32.09
N ILE A 475 35.79 -6.66 31.38
CA ILE A 475 37.14 -7.24 31.45
C ILE A 475 37.97 -6.55 32.54
#